data_AF-A0A7E4ZX78-F1
#
_entry.id   AF-A0A7E4ZX78-F1
#
_cell.length_a   1.000
_cell.length_b   1.000
_cell.length_c   1.000
_cell.angle_alpha   90.00
_cell.angle_beta   90.00
_cell.angle_gamma   90.00
#
_symmetry.space_group_name_H-M   'P 1'
#
loop_
_entity.id
_entity.type
_entity.pdbx_description
1 polymer ?
#
loop_
_entity_poly.entity_id
_entity_poly.type
_entity_poly.pdbx_seq_one_letter_code
_entity_poly.pdbx_strand_id
1 'polypeptide(L)'
;MSAKTAIELSELDDETLKTELAKKDFAFYRSLKHLPDPIAKRFHELDVKRRWAEHEARVKVIEDRMTALNPPDKSVAEDRFEILAELLDKACQAFEINDEHETRRVPWGHRLVLEARLLESIKEAFDLIEETVDKFGEMGEDRQAANCERADLRLEIRLRDLMFTEVHERFLKSYLEMEW
;
A
#
# COMPACT_ATOMS: atom_id res chain seq x y z
N MET A 1 -13.50 -15.57 -2.44
CA MET A 1 -13.89 -15.99 -1.06
C MET A 1 -15.27 -15.42 -0.77
N SER A 2 -16.16 -16.19 -0.11
CA SER A 2 -17.58 -15.82 0.00
C SER A 2 -17.87 -14.96 1.24
N ALA A 3 -18.88 -14.09 1.16
CA ALA A 3 -19.39 -13.30 2.28
C ALA A 3 -19.73 -14.15 3.52
N LYS A 4 -20.04 -15.43 3.33
CA LYS A 4 -20.30 -16.39 4.42
C LYS A 4 -19.10 -16.55 5.35
N THR A 5 -17.88 -16.60 4.81
CA THR A 5 -16.65 -16.71 5.61
C THR A 5 -16.41 -15.46 6.46
N ALA A 6 -16.75 -14.28 5.95
CA ALA A 6 -16.64 -13.04 6.71
C ALA A 6 -17.69 -12.95 7.83
N ILE A 7 -18.90 -13.45 7.60
CA ILE A 7 -19.94 -13.50 8.62
C ILE A 7 -19.53 -14.47 9.75
N GLU A 8 -19.03 -15.67 9.42
CA GLU A 8 -18.52 -16.64 10.41
C GLU A 8 -17.38 -16.06 11.26
N LEU A 9 -16.43 -15.33 10.63
CA LEU A 9 -15.37 -14.64 11.35
C LEU A 9 -15.92 -13.56 12.30
N SER A 10 -17.00 -12.88 11.91
CA SER A 10 -17.61 -11.82 12.73
C SER A 10 -18.29 -12.31 14.01
N GLU A 11 -18.41 -13.62 14.20
CA GLU A 11 -18.96 -14.21 15.43
C GLU A 11 -17.87 -14.51 16.48
N LEU A 12 -16.60 -14.45 16.08
CA LEU A 12 -15.46 -14.63 16.99
C LEU A 12 -15.33 -13.45 17.96
N ASP A 13 -14.70 -13.68 19.12
CA ASP A 13 -14.27 -12.61 20.00
C ASP A 13 -13.18 -11.73 19.34
N ASP A 14 -12.96 -10.54 19.87
CA ASP A 14 -12.04 -9.55 19.25
C ASP A 14 -10.60 -10.06 19.15
N GLU A 15 -10.09 -10.82 20.14
CA GLU A 15 -8.69 -11.27 20.15
C GLU A 15 -8.47 -12.41 19.14
N THR A 16 -9.39 -13.36 19.10
CA THR A 16 -9.36 -14.41 18.07
C THR A 16 -9.55 -13.82 16.67
N LEU A 17 -10.46 -12.86 16.52
CA LEU A 17 -10.72 -12.21 15.23
C LEU A 17 -9.51 -11.43 14.73
N LYS A 18 -8.83 -10.64 15.57
CA LYS A 18 -7.58 -9.95 15.19
C LYS A 18 -6.54 -10.93 14.64
N THR A 19 -6.36 -12.06 15.33
CA THR A 19 -5.40 -13.10 14.94
C THR A 19 -5.75 -13.72 13.58
N GLU A 20 -7.03 -13.95 13.32
CA GLU A 20 -7.49 -14.51 12.05
C GLU A 20 -7.44 -13.50 10.90
N LEU A 21 -7.76 -12.23 11.15
CA LEU A 21 -7.69 -11.15 10.16
C LEU A 21 -6.24 -10.86 9.75
N ALA A 22 -5.29 -10.90 10.69
CA ALA A 22 -3.87 -10.71 10.39
C ALA A 22 -3.31 -11.75 9.40
N LYS A 23 -3.91 -12.95 9.33
CA LYS A 23 -3.54 -14.01 8.37
C LYS A 23 -4.13 -13.81 6.98
N LYS A 24 -5.08 -12.88 6.81
CA LYS A 24 -5.74 -12.64 5.52
C LYS A 24 -4.90 -11.72 4.64
N ASP A 25 -4.94 -11.99 3.34
CA ASP A 25 -4.37 -11.11 2.33
C ASP A 25 -5.32 -9.95 2.01
N PHE A 26 -4.87 -9.01 1.18
CA PHE A 26 -5.71 -7.90 0.73
C PHE A 26 -6.84 -8.37 -0.22
N ALA A 27 -6.69 -9.51 -0.88
CA ALA A 27 -7.75 -10.10 -1.71
C ALA A 27 -9.00 -10.46 -0.90
N PHE A 28 -8.84 -10.89 0.36
CA PHE A 28 -9.95 -11.07 1.29
C PHE A 28 -10.78 -9.79 1.40
N TYR A 29 -10.17 -8.66 1.78
CA TYR A 29 -10.88 -7.39 1.98
C TYR A 29 -11.49 -6.83 0.68
N ARG A 30 -10.81 -6.99 -0.46
CA ARG A 30 -11.33 -6.60 -1.78
C ARG A 30 -12.62 -7.33 -2.17
N SER A 31 -12.93 -8.45 -1.53
CA SER A 31 -14.18 -9.19 -1.75
C SER A 31 -15.34 -8.77 -0.83
N LEU A 32 -15.11 -7.86 0.12
CA LEU A 32 -16.08 -7.51 1.18
C LEU A 32 -16.94 -6.28 0.88
N LYS A 33 -17.02 -5.85 -0.39
CA LYS A 33 -17.77 -4.67 -0.83
C LYS A 33 -19.19 -4.62 -0.25
N HIS A 34 -19.90 -5.75 -0.27
CA HIS A 34 -21.32 -5.85 0.11
C HIS A 34 -21.54 -6.37 1.54
N LEU A 35 -20.50 -6.37 2.37
CA LEU A 35 -20.60 -6.81 3.75
C LEU A 35 -21.43 -5.78 4.57
N PRO A 36 -22.29 -6.21 5.50
CA PRO A 36 -23.02 -5.29 6.37
C PRO A 36 -22.07 -4.35 7.13
N ASP A 37 -22.42 -3.08 7.17
CA ASP A 37 -21.60 -2.01 7.77
C ASP A 37 -21.08 -2.31 9.17
N PRO A 38 -21.87 -2.86 10.12
CA PRO A 38 -21.35 -3.19 11.45
C PRO A 38 -20.20 -4.21 11.42
N ILE A 39 -20.26 -5.19 10.52
CA ILE A 39 -19.22 -6.21 10.38
C ILE A 39 -18.00 -5.62 9.67
N ALA A 40 -18.23 -4.88 8.58
CA ALA A 40 -17.15 -4.26 7.81
C ALA A 40 -16.37 -3.24 8.66
N LYS A 41 -17.08 -2.43 9.45
CA LYS A 41 -16.49 -1.50 10.42
C LYS A 41 -15.64 -2.24 11.45
N ARG A 42 -16.14 -3.35 12.00
CA ARG A 42 -15.39 -4.16 12.97
C ARG A 42 -14.08 -4.67 12.37
N PHE A 43 -14.08 -5.13 11.11
CA PHE A 43 -12.86 -5.59 10.44
C PHE A 43 -11.88 -4.45 10.17
N HIS A 44 -12.40 -3.26 9.83
CA HIS A 44 -11.60 -2.06 9.65
C HIS A 44 -10.86 -1.69 10.95
N GLU A 45 -11.61 -1.59 12.04
CA GLU A 45 -11.10 -1.18 13.35
C GLU A 45 -10.10 -2.18 13.93
N LEU A 46 -10.31 -3.48 13.73
CA LEU A 46 -9.46 -4.53 14.31
C LEU A 46 -8.20 -4.85 13.50
N ASP A 47 -8.19 -4.61 12.18
CA ASP A 47 -7.05 -5.02 11.34
C ASP A 47 -6.58 -3.98 10.32
N VAL A 48 -7.48 -3.34 9.58
CA VAL A 48 -7.07 -2.40 8.52
C VAL A 48 -6.33 -1.20 9.12
N LYS A 49 -6.81 -0.64 10.23
CA LYS A 49 -6.11 0.42 10.97
C LYS A 49 -4.72 0.01 11.45
N ARG A 50 -4.58 -1.25 11.92
CA ARG A 50 -3.28 -1.81 12.33
C ARG A 50 -2.31 -1.83 11.15
N ARG A 51 -2.76 -2.28 9.98
CA ARG A 51 -1.91 -2.32 8.77
C ARG A 51 -1.46 -0.93 8.32
N TRP A 52 -2.34 0.08 8.38
CA TRP A 52 -1.94 1.46 8.12
C TRP A 52 -0.81 1.92 9.05
N ALA A 53 -0.97 1.72 10.36
CA ALA A 53 0.05 2.08 11.34
C ALA A 53 1.38 1.33 11.13
N GLU A 54 1.33 0.06 10.71
CA GLU A 54 2.52 -0.71 10.38
C GLU A 54 3.27 -0.14 9.17
N HIS A 55 2.54 0.25 8.11
CA HIS A 55 3.15 0.88 6.96
C HIS A 55 3.68 2.28 7.27
N GLU A 56 2.96 3.08 8.06
CA GLU A 56 3.45 4.39 8.53
C GLU A 56 4.77 4.25 9.30
N ALA A 57 4.86 3.25 10.18
CA ALA A 57 6.12 2.95 10.89
C ALA A 57 7.24 2.47 9.94
N ARG A 58 6.90 1.73 8.87
CA ARG A 58 7.88 1.28 7.87
C ARG A 58 8.52 2.43 7.10
N VAL A 59 7.80 3.54 6.85
CA VAL A 59 8.34 4.70 6.12
C VAL A 59 9.67 5.14 6.72
N LYS A 60 9.68 5.42 8.03
CA LYS A 60 10.89 5.87 8.72
C LYS A 60 12.04 4.87 8.63
N VAL A 61 11.74 3.57 8.75
CA VAL A 61 12.76 2.51 8.63
C VAL A 61 13.37 2.49 7.24
N ILE A 62 12.55 2.67 6.20
CA ILE A 62 13.01 2.76 4.82
C ILE A 62 13.85 4.02 4.61
N GLU A 63 13.39 5.18 5.06
CA GLU A 63 14.13 6.46 4.98
C GLU A 63 15.51 6.37 5.64
N ASP A 64 15.59 5.80 6.86
CA ASP A 64 16.84 5.61 7.58
C ASP A 64 17.80 4.69 6.80
N ARG A 65 17.29 3.58 6.25
CA ARG A 65 18.09 2.63 5.45
C ARG A 65 18.58 3.27 4.14
N MET A 66 17.71 4.02 3.47
CA MET A 66 18.06 4.73 2.24
C MET A 66 19.12 5.78 2.52
N THR A 67 18.95 6.61 3.55
CA THR A 67 19.92 7.64 3.96
C THR A 67 21.31 7.03 4.21
N ALA A 68 21.37 5.82 4.78
CA ALA A 68 22.63 5.12 5.02
C ALA A 68 23.39 4.70 3.75
N LEU A 69 22.72 4.64 2.58
CA LEU A 69 23.39 4.31 1.30
C LEU A 69 24.39 5.38 0.88
N ASN A 70 24.10 6.66 1.18
CA ASN A 70 24.98 7.82 0.97
C ASN A 70 25.81 7.76 -0.34
N PRO A 71 25.15 7.70 -1.51
CA PRO A 71 25.85 7.56 -2.79
C PRO A 71 26.73 8.78 -3.10
N PRO A 72 27.84 8.62 -3.86
CA PRO A 72 28.68 9.75 -4.25
C PRO A 72 27.95 10.75 -5.15
N ASP A 73 28.20 12.05 -4.94
CA ASP A 73 27.69 13.15 -5.78
C ASP A 73 28.05 12.95 -7.26
N LYS A 74 27.07 13.20 -8.13
CA LYS A 74 27.09 13.06 -9.60
C LYS A 74 27.42 11.65 -10.09
N SER A 75 27.07 10.63 -9.30
CA SER A 75 27.27 9.23 -9.66
C SER A 75 26.00 8.59 -10.23
N VAL A 76 26.18 7.45 -10.91
CA VAL A 76 25.05 6.60 -11.33
C VAL A 76 24.26 6.08 -10.11
N ALA A 77 24.94 5.89 -8.98
CA ALA A 77 24.29 5.49 -7.73
C ALA A 77 23.40 6.61 -7.18
N GLU A 78 23.79 7.87 -7.29
CA GLU A 78 22.95 9.01 -6.88
C GLU A 78 21.66 9.08 -7.71
N ASP A 79 21.74 8.96 -9.04
CA ASP A 79 20.56 8.93 -9.92
C ASP A 79 19.59 7.78 -9.55
N ARG A 80 20.13 6.58 -9.27
CA ARG A 80 19.32 5.45 -8.78
C ARG A 80 18.65 5.75 -7.45
N PHE A 81 19.40 6.35 -6.53
CA PHE A 81 18.90 6.75 -5.22
C PHE A 81 17.79 7.80 -5.31
N GLU A 82 17.94 8.80 -6.17
CA GLU A 82 16.91 9.82 -6.41
C GLU A 82 15.61 9.20 -6.92
N ILE A 83 15.68 8.23 -7.84
CA ILE A 83 14.49 7.53 -8.35
C ILE A 83 13.86 6.66 -7.26
N LEU A 84 14.66 6.02 -6.39
CA LEU A 84 14.13 5.29 -5.24
C LEU A 84 13.42 6.22 -4.26
N ALA A 85 13.96 7.41 -4.02
CA ALA A 85 13.34 8.42 -3.16
C ALA A 85 12.01 8.89 -3.78
N GLU A 86 11.98 9.13 -5.09
CA GLU A 86 10.74 9.45 -5.81
C GLU A 86 9.70 8.32 -5.68
N LEU A 87 10.11 7.05 -5.78
CA LEU A 87 9.21 5.91 -5.59
C LEU A 87 8.64 5.85 -4.15
N LEU A 88 9.46 6.14 -3.14
CA LEU A 88 9.01 6.22 -1.75
C LEU A 88 7.98 7.32 -1.56
N ASP A 89 8.29 8.55 -2.01
CA ASP A 89 7.38 9.69 -1.97
C ASP A 89 6.05 9.36 -2.65
N LYS A 90 6.13 8.68 -3.80
CA LYS A 90 4.95 8.22 -4.53
C LYS A 90 4.15 7.21 -3.73
N ALA A 91 4.78 6.17 -3.20
CA ALA A 91 4.09 5.19 -2.36
C ALA A 91 3.37 5.86 -1.17
N CYS A 92 3.98 6.88 -0.56
CA CYS A 92 3.42 7.62 0.57
C CYS A 92 2.15 8.44 0.21
N GLN A 93 1.91 8.77 -1.07
CA GLN A 93 0.67 9.44 -1.48
C GLN A 93 -0.60 8.64 -1.12
N ALA A 94 -0.49 7.33 -0.96
CA ALA A 94 -1.60 6.50 -0.51
C ALA A 94 -2.09 6.88 0.91
N PHE A 95 -1.22 7.35 1.80
CA PHE A 95 -1.63 7.86 3.11
C PHE A 95 -2.45 9.14 2.95
N GLU A 96 -1.99 10.07 2.11
CA GLU A 96 -2.72 11.32 1.82
C GLU A 96 -4.11 11.04 1.26
N ILE A 97 -4.23 10.10 0.31
CA ILE A 97 -5.52 9.70 -0.26
C ILE A 97 -6.44 9.09 0.82
N ASN A 98 -5.89 8.28 1.72
CA ASN A 98 -6.68 7.72 2.82
C ASN A 98 -7.20 8.82 3.77
N ASP A 99 -6.35 9.78 4.11
CA ASP A 99 -6.68 10.90 5.00
C ASP A 99 -7.74 11.82 4.38
N GLU A 100 -7.63 12.14 3.09
CA GLU A 100 -8.64 12.89 2.33
C GLU A 100 -10.04 12.26 2.36
N HIS A 101 -10.10 10.95 2.61
CA HIS A 101 -11.30 10.15 2.59
C HIS A 101 -11.81 9.79 3.99
N GLU A 102 -11.09 10.16 5.04
CA GLU A 102 -11.41 9.73 6.40
C GLU A 102 -12.80 10.20 6.85
N THR A 103 -13.14 11.44 6.51
CA THR A 103 -14.39 12.10 6.93
C THR A 103 -15.57 11.86 5.98
N ARG A 104 -15.34 11.20 4.84
CA ARG A 104 -16.38 10.96 3.83
C ARG A 104 -17.31 9.83 4.26
N ARG A 105 -18.62 10.04 4.09
CA ARG A 105 -19.64 9.02 4.39
C ARG A 105 -19.71 8.01 3.26
N VAL A 106 -18.93 6.95 3.36
CA VAL A 106 -18.92 5.81 2.43
C VAL A 106 -19.26 4.53 3.21
N PRO A 107 -20.05 3.59 2.64
CA PRO A 107 -20.30 2.30 3.27
C PRO A 107 -18.99 1.59 3.64
N TRP A 108 -18.95 0.95 4.81
CA TRP A 108 -17.72 0.38 5.34
C TRP A 108 -17.18 -0.76 4.48
N GLY A 109 -18.06 -1.56 3.87
CA GLY A 109 -17.64 -2.60 2.92
C GLY A 109 -16.90 -2.03 1.71
N HIS A 110 -17.32 -0.87 1.21
CA HIS A 110 -16.64 -0.19 0.11
C HIS A 110 -15.30 0.40 0.60
N ARG A 111 -15.29 0.99 1.80
CA ARG A 111 -14.07 1.51 2.42
C ARG A 111 -12.99 0.43 2.62
N LEU A 112 -13.38 -0.77 3.05
CA LEU A 112 -12.46 -1.91 3.15
C LEU A 112 -11.80 -2.25 1.81
N VAL A 113 -12.57 -2.27 0.71
CA VAL A 113 -12.02 -2.57 -0.62
C VAL A 113 -11.01 -1.51 -1.06
N LEU A 114 -11.30 -0.25 -0.75
CA LEU A 114 -10.49 0.90 -1.16
C LEU A 114 -9.18 0.96 -0.39
N GLU A 115 -9.24 0.90 0.94
CA GLU A 115 -8.06 0.90 1.79
C GLU A 115 -7.21 -0.36 1.58
N ALA A 116 -7.81 -1.52 1.33
CA ALA A 116 -7.05 -2.73 1.00
C ALA A 116 -6.25 -2.59 -0.30
N ARG A 117 -6.77 -1.88 -1.31
CA ARG A 117 -6.02 -1.61 -2.55
C ARG A 117 -4.87 -0.63 -2.33
N LEU A 118 -5.09 0.41 -1.52
CA LEU A 118 -4.02 1.35 -1.17
C LEU A 118 -2.91 0.64 -0.39
N LEU A 119 -3.27 -0.11 0.65
CA LEU A 119 -2.32 -0.87 1.47
C LEU A 119 -1.55 -1.93 0.68
N GLU A 120 -2.21 -2.64 -0.25
CA GLU A 120 -1.55 -3.59 -1.16
C GLU A 120 -0.51 -2.86 -2.03
N SER A 121 -0.88 -1.72 -2.60
CA SER A 121 0.03 -0.92 -3.43
C SER A 121 1.22 -0.36 -2.64
N ILE A 122 0.99 0.13 -1.42
CA ILE A 122 2.07 0.59 -0.52
C ILE A 122 3.01 -0.58 -0.19
N LYS A 123 2.44 -1.73 0.18
CA LYS A 123 3.22 -2.91 0.54
C LYS A 123 4.15 -3.33 -0.60
N GLU A 124 3.62 -3.44 -1.81
CA GLU A 124 4.41 -3.83 -2.99
C GLU A 124 5.55 -2.85 -3.27
N ALA A 125 5.28 -1.54 -3.20
CA ALA A 125 6.30 -0.52 -3.41
C ALA A 125 7.37 -0.56 -2.32
N PHE A 126 6.99 -0.70 -1.05
CA PHE A 126 7.95 -0.79 0.06
C PHE A 126 8.81 -2.05 -0.03
N ASP A 127 8.21 -3.20 -0.33
CA ASP A 127 8.96 -4.45 -0.47
C ASP A 127 9.99 -4.33 -1.62
N LEU A 128 9.61 -3.70 -2.75
CA LEU A 128 10.53 -3.43 -3.86
C LEU A 128 11.67 -2.47 -3.45
N ILE A 129 11.36 -1.39 -2.73
CA ILE A 129 12.37 -0.44 -2.26
C ILE A 129 13.35 -1.17 -1.33
N GLU A 130 12.85 -1.92 -0.36
CA GLU A 130 13.69 -2.66 0.59
C GLU A 130 14.59 -3.68 -0.11
N GLU A 131 14.06 -4.43 -1.08
CA GLU A 131 14.85 -5.36 -1.90
C GLU A 131 15.94 -4.62 -2.71
N THR A 132 15.59 -3.46 -3.29
CA THR A 132 16.53 -2.66 -4.07
C THR A 132 17.63 -2.07 -3.19
N VAL A 133 17.27 -1.61 -1.99
CA VAL A 133 18.21 -1.10 -0.98
C VAL A 133 19.18 -2.19 -0.53
N ASP A 134 18.69 -3.42 -0.30
CA ASP A 134 19.54 -4.55 0.10
C ASP A 134 20.60 -4.91 -0.96
N LYS A 135 20.25 -4.76 -2.24
CA LYS A 135 21.13 -5.05 -3.38
C LYS A 135 21.86 -3.82 -3.91
N PHE A 136 21.68 -2.65 -3.30
CA PHE A 136 22.06 -1.38 -3.89
C PHE A 136 23.55 -1.30 -4.24
N GLY A 137 24.40 -1.81 -3.34
CA GLY A 137 25.85 -1.83 -3.48
C GLY A 137 26.40 -2.93 -4.40
N GLU A 138 25.59 -3.92 -4.79
CA GLU A 138 26.05 -5.07 -5.58
C GLU A 138 26.35 -4.70 -7.04
N MET A 139 25.73 -3.63 -7.56
CA MET A 139 25.84 -3.24 -8.97
C MET A 139 27.17 -2.59 -9.36
N GLY A 140 27.95 -2.07 -8.41
CA GLY A 140 29.25 -1.43 -8.68
C GLY A 140 29.18 -0.39 -9.81
N GLU A 141 29.99 -0.59 -10.86
CA GLU A 141 30.02 0.26 -12.07
C GLU A 141 29.24 -0.31 -13.27
N ASP A 142 28.41 -1.35 -13.09
CA ASP A 142 27.63 -1.93 -14.18
C ASP A 142 26.52 -0.98 -14.63
N ARG A 143 26.83 -0.22 -15.68
CA ARG A 143 25.92 0.75 -16.30
C ARG A 143 24.69 0.10 -16.91
N GLN A 144 24.78 -1.13 -17.41
CA GLN A 144 23.63 -1.78 -18.02
C GLN A 144 22.64 -2.21 -16.96
N ALA A 145 23.12 -2.85 -15.88
CA ALA A 145 22.30 -3.21 -14.74
C ALA A 145 21.63 -1.98 -14.12
N ALA A 146 22.39 -0.91 -13.90
CA ALA A 146 21.87 0.35 -13.39
C ALA A 146 20.78 0.96 -14.30
N ASN A 147 20.96 0.91 -15.63
CA ASN A 147 19.95 1.43 -16.55
C ASN A 147 18.66 0.60 -16.56
N CYS A 148 18.76 -0.72 -16.43
CA CYS A 148 17.59 -1.58 -16.31
C CYS A 148 16.81 -1.27 -15.03
N GLU A 149 17.48 -1.23 -13.88
CA GLU A 149 16.83 -0.92 -12.58
C GLU A 149 16.16 0.45 -12.62
N ARG A 150 16.83 1.48 -13.16
CA ARG A 150 16.24 2.81 -13.32
C ARG A 150 14.99 2.79 -14.19
N ALA A 151 14.95 1.97 -15.23
CA ALA A 151 13.76 1.83 -16.08
C ALA A 151 12.63 1.15 -15.32
N ASP A 152 12.94 0.07 -14.59
CA ASP A 152 11.97 -0.68 -13.80
C ASP A 152 11.36 0.19 -12.69
N LEU A 153 12.20 0.91 -11.91
CA LEU A 153 11.72 1.83 -10.86
C LEU A 153 10.84 2.95 -11.42
N ARG A 154 11.16 3.50 -12.59
CA ARG A 154 10.31 4.50 -13.26
C ARG A 154 8.99 3.94 -13.76
N LEU A 155 8.97 2.68 -14.19
CA LEU A 155 7.72 2.01 -14.54
C LEU A 155 6.86 1.81 -13.29
N GLU A 156 7.47 1.44 -12.18
CA GLU A 156 6.80 1.30 -10.89
C GLU A 156 6.21 2.62 -10.40
N ILE A 157 6.94 3.73 -10.47
CA ILE A 157 6.41 5.07 -10.17
C ILE A 157 5.12 5.37 -10.97
N ARG A 158 5.16 5.12 -12.28
CA ARG A 158 4.00 5.35 -13.16
C ARG A 158 2.84 4.40 -12.85
N LEU A 159 3.15 3.16 -12.49
CA LEU A 159 2.15 2.19 -12.05
C LEU A 159 1.44 2.68 -10.79
N ARG A 160 2.18 3.22 -9.81
CA ARG A 160 1.57 3.78 -8.58
C ARG A 160 0.68 4.97 -8.88
N ASP A 161 1.10 5.91 -9.74
CA ASP A 161 0.25 7.03 -10.18
C ASP A 161 -1.08 6.54 -10.81
N LEU A 162 -1.00 5.53 -11.70
CA LEU A 162 -2.19 4.96 -12.34
C LEU A 162 -3.10 4.26 -11.31
N MET A 163 -2.52 3.47 -10.41
CA MET A 163 -3.25 2.75 -9.37
C MET A 163 -3.96 3.70 -8.43
N PHE A 164 -3.31 4.79 -8.00
CA PHE A 164 -3.93 5.79 -7.12
C PHE A 164 -5.04 6.56 -7.83
N THR A 165 -4.85 6.90 -9.10
CA THR A 165 -5.92 7.50 -9.92
C THR A 165 -7.12 6.56 -10.01
N GLU A 166 -6.89 5.27 -10.32
CA GLU A 166 -7.96 4.26 -10.41
C GLU A 166 -8.69 4.08 -9.08
N VAL A 167 -7.95 3.95 -7.97
CA VAL A 167 -8.53 3.76 -6.63
C VAL A 167 -9.35 4.99 -6.22
N HIS A 168 -8.81 6.20 -6.45
CA HIS A 168 -9.50 7.44 -6.14
C HIS A 168 -10.77 7.62 -6.98
N GLU A 169 -10.73 7.37 -8.29
CA GLU A 169 -11.91 7.45 -9.17
C GLU A 169 -12.99 6.44 -8.73
N ARG A 170 -12.60 5.19 -8.44
CA ARG A 170 -13.49 4.15 -7.93
C ARG A 170 -14.10 4.53 -6.58
N PHE A 171 -13.35 5.22 -5.72
CA PHE A 171 -13.85 5.75 -4.46
C PHE A 171 -14.94 6.81 -4.71
N LEU A 172 -14.66 7.78 -5.58
CA LEU A 172 -15.60 8.85 -5.91
C LEU A 172 -16.90 8.32 -6.52
N LYS A 173 -16.82 7.37 -7.45
CA LYS A 173 -18.00 6.72 -8.02
C LYS A 173 -18.83 6.02 -6.97
N SER A 174 -18.17 5.29 -6.05
CA SER A 174 -18.82 4.66 -4.90
C SER A 174 -19.53 5.67 -4.01
N TYR A 175 -18.89 6.81 -3.73
CA TYR A 175 -19.48 7.87 -2.90
C TYR A 175 -20.68 8.55 -3.58
N LEU A 176 -20.63 8.69 -4.91
CA LEU A 176 -21.68 9.30 -5.73
C LEU A 176 -22.78 8.32 -6.18
N GLU A 177 -22.79 7.09 -5.68
CA GLU A 177 -23.73 6.02 -6.08
C GLU A 177 -23.74 5.75 -7.60
N MET A 178 -22.62 6.01 -8.28
CA MET A 178 -22.45 5.75 -9.71
C MET A 178 -22.04 4.30 -9.97
N GLU A 179 -22.32 3.81 -11.19
CA GLU A 179 -21.82 2.50 -11.63
C GLU A 179 -20.29 2.44 -11.54
N TRP A 180 -19.82 1.31 -11.01
CA TRP A 180 -18.45 1.10 -10.56
C TRP A 180 -17.62 0.35 -11.60
#